data_AF-A0A2Z6UDB2-F1
#
_entry.id   AF-A0A2Z6UDB2-F1
#
_cell.length_a   1.000
_cell.length_b   1.000
_cell.length_c   1.000
_cell.angle_alpha   90.00
_cell.angle_beta   90.00
_cell.angle_gamma   90.00
#
_symmetry.space_group_name_H-M   'P 1'
#
loop_
_entity.id
_entity.type
_entity.pdbx_description
1 polymer ?
#
loop_
_entity_poly.entity_id
_entity_poly.type
_entity_poly.pdbx_seq_one_letter_code
_entity_poly.pdbx_strand_id
1 'polypeptide(L)'
;MNTLCRKHCIYKYISLVNIGHVSRLRRIKTNVNEKFIDPRLQAKETLFEQLHLSTFDTMSYAHAVMQSVQENGYDVESEDENFQQLLRDFEVTSNLVSLVDTPLQNLHQTTSVIISENKQANASIAQLCAAATNTLNHWRILCEIPEDLRDNEEVTGQLKANYFQHKKAWESMI
;
A
#
# COMPACT_ATOMS: atom_id res chain seq x y z
N MET A 1 3.85 21.44 -22.97
CA MET A 1 2.50 20.93 -22.61
C MET A 1 2.50 19.43 -22.81
N ASN A 2 2.69 18.69 -21.71
CA ASN A 2 3.05 17.26 -21.67
C ASN A 2 1.80 16.37 -21.59
N THR A 3 1.34 15.88 -22.74
CA THR A 3 0.25 14.88 -22.85
C THR A 3 0.76 13.44 -22.99
N LEU A 4 2.09 13.22 -22.97
CA LEU A 4 2.69 11.89 -23.12
C LEU A 4 2.94 11.13 -21.81
N CYS A 5 2.73 11.75 -20.64
CA CYS A 5 3.03 11.13 -19.35
C CYS A 5 1.89 10.29 -18.74
N ARG A 6 0.66 10.35 -19.31
CA ARG A 6 -0.55 9.77 -18.68
C ARG A 6 -0.91 8.35 -19.12
N LYS A 7 -0.22 7.74 -20.09
CA LYS A 7 -0.56 6.40 -20.61
C LYS A 7 0.31 5.25 -20.07
N HIS A 8 1.18 5.52 -19.09
CA HIS A 8 2.21 4.59 -18.60
C HIS A 8 2.00 4.06 -17.17
N CYS A 9 0.91 4.43 -16.47
CA CYS A 9 0.81 4.22 -15.02
C CYS A 9 0.33 2.83 -14.56
N ILE A 10 -0.56 2.13 -15.28
CA ILE A 10 -1.03 0.80 -14.84
C ILE A 10 0.08 -0.25 -14.87
N TYR A 11 0.95 -0.21 -15.90
CA TYR A 11 2.12 -1.07 -15.90
C TYR A 11 3.17 -0.61 -14.91
N LYS A 12 3.22 0.63 -14.44
CA LYS A 12 4.08 0.91 -13.29
C LYS A 12 3.54 0.21 -12.04
N TYR A 13 2.25 0.17 -11.76
CA TYR A 13 1.81 -0.57 -10.56
C TYR A 13 1.92 -2.10 -10.73
N ILE A 14 1.44 -2.70 -11.82
CA ILE A 14 1.53 -4.15 -12.02
C ILE A 14 2.95 -4.62 -12.45
N SER A 15 3.79 -3.76 -13.05
CA SER A 15 5.19 -4.06 -13.42
C SER A 15 6.24 -3.57 -12.42
N LEU A 16 6.00 -2.52 -11.61
CA LEU A 16 6.93 -2.12 -10.52
C LEU A 16 6.77 -3.03 -9.31
N VAL A 17 5.55 -3.50 -9.04
CA VAL A 17 5.30 -4.54 -8.03
C VAL A 17 5.97 -5.86 -8.49
N ASN A 18 6.27 -6.01 -9.79
CA ASN A 18 6.95 -7.16 -10.44
C ASN A 18 8.48 -7.00 -10.67
N ILE A 19 9.18 -6.05 -10.03
CA ILE A 19 10.65 -5.94 -10.16
C ILE A 19 11.33 -7.06 -9.36
N GLY A 20 11.40 -8.22 -10.00
CA GLY A 20 12.20 -9.36 -9.60
C GLY A 20 12.38 -10.39 -10.70
N HIS A 21 11.42 -10.56 -11.63
CA HIS A 21 11.44 -11.75 -12.50
C HIS A 21 11.00 -11.58 -13.96
N VAL A 22 10.84 -10.37 -14.49
CA VAL A 22 10.47 -10.16 -15.92
C VAL A 22 11.70 -10.08 -16.85
N SER A 23 12.73 -10.88 -16.56
CA SER A 23 13.90 -11.05 -17.44
C SER A 23 13.91 -12.37 -18.23
N ARG A 24 12.92 -13.25 -18.06
CA ARG A 24 12.97 -14.62 -18.64
C ARG A 24 11.92 -15.04 -19.66
N LEU A 25 11.00 -14.17 -20.08
CA LEU A 25 9.97 -14.55 -21.07
C LEU A 25 10.04 -13.78 -22.40
N ARG A 26 11.21 -13.29 -22.82
CA ARG A 26 11.38 -12.73 -24.18
C ARG A 26 11.98 -13.75 -25.14
N ARG A 27 11.13 -14.58 -25.74
CA ARG A 27 11.35 -15.07 -27.11
C ARG A 27 10.12 -15.73 -27.74
N ILE A 28 9.06 -14.96 -27.97
CA ILE A 28 8.18 -15.23 -29.11
C ILE A 28 7.92 -13.90 -29.81
N LYS A 29 8.41 -13.81 -31.06
CA LYS A 29 8.23 -12.68 -31.97
C LYS A 29 6.78 -12.66 -32.45
N THR A 30 6.07 -11.56 -32.21
CA THR A 30 5.06 -11.00 -33.14
C THR A 30 4.81 -9.53 -32.79
N ASN A 31 5.03 -8.66 -33.77
CA ASN A 31 4.75 -7.22 -33.72
C ASN A 31 3.24 -6.98 -33.65
N VAL A 32 2.73 -6.51 -32.50
CA VAL A 32 1.78 -5.39 -32.26
C VAL A 32 1.63 -5.33 -30.74
N ASN A 33 2.29 -4.37 -30.09
CA ASN A 33 2.41 -4.28 -28.63
C ASN A 33 1.23 -3.48 -28.03
N GLU A 34 0.00 -3.71 -28.51
CA GLU A 34 -1.21 -3.22 -27.87
C GLU A 34 -1.60 -4.24 -26.81
N LYS A 35 -1.03 -4.05 -25.61
CA LYS A 35 -1.33 -4.86 -24.45
C LYS A 35 -2.78 -4.54 -24.04
N PHE A 36 -3.72 -5.44 -24.37
CA PHE A 36 -5.13 -5.31 -24.01
C PHE A 36 -5.25 -5.16 -22.48
N ILE A 37 -5.88 -4.07 -22.04
CA ILE A 37 -6.18 -3.80 -20.63
C ILE A 37 -7.68 -3.98 -20.46
N ASP A 38 -8.09 -4.76 -19.46
CA ASP A 38 -9.52 -4.93 -19.16
C ASP A 38 -10.16 -3.55 -18.86
N PRO A 39 -11.20 -3.15 -19.62
CA PRO A 39 -11.83 -1.83 -19.46
C PRO A 39 -12.36 -1.56 -18.04
N ARG A 40 -12.72 -2.61 -17.29
CA ARG A 40 -13.20 -2.49 -15.91
C ARG A 40 -12.09 -2.04 -14.96
N LEU A 41 -10.86 -2.53 -15.18
CA LEU A 41 -9.68 -2.08 -14.44
C LEU A 41 -9.27 -0.67 -14.88
N GLN A 42 -9.35 -0.38 -16.18
CA GLN A 42 -9.04 0.94 -16.70
C GLN A 42 -9.98 2.03 -16.14
N ALA A 43 -11.26 1.72 -15.96
CA ALA A 43 -12.22 2.63 -15.35
C ALA A 43 -11.90 3.01 -13.89
N LYS A 44 -11.03 2.23 -13.22
CA LYS A 44 -10.60 2.44 -11.82
C LYS A 44 -9.16 2.96 -11.72
N GLU A 45 -8.52 3.30 -12.84
CA GLU A 45 -7.10 3.69 -12.90
C GLU A 45 -6.76 4.83 -11.93
N THR A 46 -7.57 5.89 -11.88
CA THR A 46 -7.33 7.03 -10.99
C THR A 46 -7.31 6.63 -9.53
N LEU A 47 -8.22 5.74 -9.11
CA LEU A 47 -8.25 5.24 -7.74
C LEU A 47 -7.00 4.40 -7.42
N PHE A 48 -6.61 3.50 -8.33
CA PHE A 48 -5.42 2.67 -8.14
C PHE A 48 -4.14 3.49 -8.08
N GLU A 49 -4.01 4.52 -8.92
CA GLU A 49 -2.89 5.45 -8.88
C GLU A 49 -2.84 6.22 -7.56
N GLN A 50 -3.98 6.72 -7.07
CA GLN A 50 -4.06 7.40 -5.77
C GLN A 50 -3.63 6.48 -4.61
N LEU A 51 -4.13 5.25 -4.58
CA LEU A 51 -3.79 4.27 -3.53
C LEU A 51 -2.31 3.83 -3.61
N HIS A 52 -1.75 3.74 -4.82
CA HIS A 52 -0.32 3.48 -5.01
C HIS A 52 0.54 4.61 -4.45
N LEU A 53 0.22 5.86 -4.77
CA LEU A 53 0.93 7.03 -4.28
C LEU A 53 0.85 7.11 -2.76
N SER A 54 -0.34 6.93 -2.19
CA SER A 54 -0.52 6.86 -0.74
C SER A 54 0.38 5.80 -0.10
N THR A 55 0.46 4.59 -0.68
CA THR A 55 1.35 3.53 -0.18
C THR A 55 2.83 3.95 -0.23
N PHE A 56 3.26 4.63 -1.29
CA PHE A 56 4.63 5.11 -1.44
C PHE A 56 4.97 6.23 -0.43
N ASP A 57 4.06 7.19 -0.27
CA ASP A 57 4.22 8.31 0.67
C ASP A 57 4.27 7.79 2.11
N THR A 58 3.35 6.90 2.50
CA THR A 58 3.35 6.24 3.81
C THR A 58 4.68 5.52 4.11
N MET A 59 5.25 4.78 3.16
CA MET A 59 6.57 4.15 3.36
C MET A 59 7.70 5.18 3.47
N SER A 60 7.61 6.29 2.73
CA SER A 60 8.59 7.37 2.78
C SER A 60 8.60 8.05 4.16
N TYR A 61 7.43 8.32 4.73
CA TYR A 61 7.31 8.85 6.10
C TYR A 61 7.84 7.87 7.14
N ALA A 62 7.49 6.59 7.03
CA ALA A 62 7.99 5.56 7.95
C ALA A 62 9.51 5.46 7.90
N HIS A 63 10.10 5.53 6.71
CA HIS A 63 11.55 5.53 6.53
C HIS A 63 12.20 6.75 7.18
N ALA A 64 11.62 7.95 6.99
CA ALA A 64 12.13 9.18 7.59
C ALA A 64 12.11 9.14 9.13
N VAL A 65 11.04 8.61 9.74
CA VAL A 65 10.97 8.40 11.20
C VAL A 65 12.08 7.46 11.66
N MET A 66 12.25 6.31 11.00
CA MET A 66 13.31 5.35 11.37
C MET A 66 14.71 5.91 11.18
N GLN A 67 14.93 6.68 10.12
CA GLN A 67 16.19 7.35 9.86
C GLN A 67 16.50 8.37 10.97
N SER A 68 15.50 9.17 11.38
CA SER A 68 15.66 10.11 12.49
C SER A 68 16.07 9.40 13.79
N VAL A 69 15.41 8.28 14.14
CA VAL A 69 15.80 7.48 15.32
C VAL A 69 17.22 6.93 15.19
N GLN A 70 17.59 6.45 14.00
CA GLN A 70 18.92 5.90 13.76
C GLN A 70 20.03 6.97 13.88
N GLU A 71 19.77 8.17 13.37
CA GLU A 71 20.74 9.28 13.36
C GLU A 71 20.89 9.92 14.74
N ASN A 72 19.79 10.05 15.47
CA ASN A 72 19.75 10.75 16.74
C ASN A 72 19.98 9.83 17.96
N GLY A 73 19.69 8.53 17.83
CA GLY A 73 19.85 7.54 18.90
C GLY A 73 18.76 7.58 19.97
N TYR A 74 17.68 8.33 19.75
CA TYR A 74 16.49 8.40 20.61
C TYR A 74 15.23 8.43 19.75
N ASP A 75 14.07 8.21 20.37
CA ASP A 75 12.77 8.17 19.70
C ASP A 75 12.37 9.54 19.12
N VAL A 76 11.42 9.57 18.18
CA VAL A 76 10.92 10.85 17.64
C VAL A 76 9.94 11.52 18.62
N GLU A 77 9.92 12.85 18.62
CA GLU A 77 8.96 13.64 19.39
C GLU A 77 7.53 13.48 18.85
N SER A 78 6.53 13.76 19.69
CA SER A 78 5.12 13.67 19.27
C SER A 78 4.77 14.63 18.14
N GLU A 79 5.47 15.75 18.01
CA GLU A 79 5.22 16.78 17.00
C GLU A 79 5.96 16.52 15.68
N ASP A 80 6.73 15.43 15.56
CA ASP A 80 7.44 15.11 14.32
C ASP A 80 6.45 15.03 13.14
N GLU A 81 6.78 15.75 12.05
CA GLU A 81 5.87 15.92 10.92
C GLU A 81 5.55 14.58 10.22
N ASN A 82 6.54 13.68 10.12
CA ASN A 82 6.37 12.38 9.48
C ASN A 82 5.55 11.45 10.36
N PHE A 83 5.81 11.45 11.67
CA PHE A 83 5.01 10.70 12.64
C PHE A 83 3.54 11.15 12.62
N GLN A 84 3.30 12.46 12.69
CA GLN A 84 1.96 13.04 12.62
C GLN A 84 1.26 12.72 11.29
N GLN A 85 2.01 12.69 10.18
CA GLN A 85 1.45 12.30 8.90
C GLN A 85 1.03 10.82 8.86
N LEU A 86 1.80 9.92 9.46
CA LEU A 86 1.45 8.50 9.54
C LEU A 86 0.20 8.24 10.38
N LEU A 87 0.02 8.97 11.48
CA LEU A 87 -1.22 8.91 12.28
C LEU A 87 -2.43 9.33 11.45
N ARG A 88 -2.30 10.45 10.71
CA ARG A 88 -3.35 10.95 9.80
C ARG A 88 -3.65 9.98 8.67
N ASP A 89 -2.62 9.42 8.05
CA ASP A 89 -2.76 8.46 6.94
C ASP A 89 -3.56 7.22 7.40
N PHE A 90 -3.27 6.72 8.61
CA PHE A 90 -4.01 5.60 9.20
C PHE A 90 -5.46 5.96 9.47
N GLU A 91 -5.72 7.10 10.12
CA GLU A 91 -7.09 7.55 10.43
C GLU A 91 -7.92 7.74 9.16
N VAL A 92 -7.40 8.48 8.18
CA VAL A 92 -8.10 8.77 6.93
C VAL A 92 -8.35 7.47 6.16
N THR A 93 -7.33 6.63 6.03
CA THR A 93 -7.47 5.35 5.31
C THR A 93 -8.49 4.44 5.97
N SER A 94 -8.48 4.36 7.31
CA SER A 94 -9.42 3.54 8.07
C SER A 94 -10.87 4.01 7.88
N ASN A 95 -11.09 5.33 7.85
CA ASN A 95 -12.42 5.90 7.60
C ASN A 95 -12.93 5.67 6.17
N LEU A 96 -12.03 5.45 5.21
CA LEU A 96 -12.37 5.16 3.82
C LEU A 96 -12.60 3.67 3.54
N VAL A 97 -12.30 2.78 4.49
CA VAL A 97 -12.46 1.33 4.36
C VAL A 97 -13.71 0.90 5.13
N SER A 98 -14.63 0.20 4.47
CA SER A 98 -15.66 -0.52 5.21
C SER A 98 -15.03 -1.74 5.88
N LEU A 99 -14.84 -1.67 7.21
CA LEU A 99 -14.19 -2.71 8.00
C LEU A 99 -15.16 -3.69 8.67
N VAL A 100 -16.47 -3.43 8.61
CA VAL A 100 -17.50 -4.29 9.20
C VAL A 100 -17.45 -5.67 8.53
N ASP A 101 -17.37 -6.72 9.36
CA ASP A 101 -17.27 -8.13 8.93
C ASP A 101 -16.07 -8.43 8.02
N THR A 102 -15.00 -7.64 8.12
CA THR A 102 -13.74 -7.89 7.40
C THR A 102 -12.70 -8.60 8.28
N PRO A 103 -11.76 -9.36 7.67
CA PRO A 103 -10.63 -9.94 8.40
C PRO A 103 -9.69 -8.92 9.08
N LEU A 104 -9.84 -7.62 8.77
CA LEU A 104 -8.99 -6.55 9.27
C LEU A 104 -9.61 -5.79 10.45
N GLN A 105 -10.87 -6.08 10.79
CA GLN A 105 -11.61 -5.34 11.82
C GLN A 105 -10.91 -5.38 13.19
N ASN A 106 -10.46 -6.56 13.62
CA ASN A 106 -9.79 -6.73 14.91
C ASN A 106 -8.42 -6.04 14.94
N LEU A 107 -7.64 -6.15 13.85
CA LEU A 107 -6.35 -5.48 13.71
C LEU A 107 -6.52 -3.96 13.81
N HIS A 108 -7.51 -3.41 13.09
CA HIS A 108 -7.84 -1.98 13.16
C HIS A 108 -8.21 -1.55 14.58
N GLN A 109 -9.14 -2.25 15.24
CA GLN A 109 -9.57 -1.92 16.59
C GLN A 109 -8.39 -1.93 17.57
N THR A 110 -7.51 -2.91 17.46
CA THR A 110 -6.34 -3.02 18.34
C THR A 110 -5.33 -1.92 18.07
N THR A 111 -5.07 -1.59 16.80
CA THR A 111 -4.24 -0.42 16.43
C THR A 111 -4.80 0.87 17.02
N SER A 112 -6.12 1.12 16.91
CA SER A 112 -6.73 2.31 17.49
C SER A 112 -6.52 2.40 19.00
N VAL A 113 -6.62 1.27 19.71
CA VAL A 113 -6.33 1.21 21.15
C VAL A 113 -4.86 1.55 21.42
N ILE A 114 -3.91 0.90 20.74
CA ILE A 114 -2.47 1.13 20.90
C ILE A 114 -2.12 2.62 20.70
N ILE A 115 -2.63 3.24 19.63
CA ILE A 115 -2.42 4.66 19.34
C ILE A 115 -2.99 5.53 20.47
N SER A 116 -4.21 5.23 20.93
CA SER A 116 -4.88 6.04 21.96
C SER A 116 -4.24 5.94 23.34
N GLU A 117 -3.67 4.79 23.69
CA GLU A 117 -3.00 4.59 24.98
C GLU A 117 -1.64 5.30 25.03
N ASN A 118 -0.98 5.47 23.87
CA ASN A 118 0.29 6.15 23.70
C ASN A 118 1.39 5.70 24.70
N LYS A 119 1.47 4.38 24.93
CA LYS A 119 2.46 3.74 25.84
C LYS A 119 3.67 3.15 25.12
N GLN A 120 3.69 3.20 23.80
CA GLN A 120 4.77 2.67 22.97
C GLN A 120 5.62 3.82 22.43
N ALA A 121 6.82 3.50 21.97
CA ALA A 121 7.66 4.45 21.25
C ALA A 121 6.92 4.98 20.01
N ASN A 122 7.04 6.28 19.72
CA ASN A 122 6.44 6.92 18.56
C ASN A 122 6.94 6.27 17.26
N ALA A 123 8.22 5.87 17.21
CA ALA A 123 8.77 5.06 16.15
C ALA A 123 8.03 3.73 15.93
N SER A 124 7.67 3.02 17.01
CA SER A 124 6.89 1.78 16.91
C SER A 124 5.47 2.04 16.43
N ILE A 125 4.82 3.10 16.94
CA ILE A 125 3.50 3.52 16.49
C ILE A 125 3.53 3.94 15.00
N ALA A 126 4.59 4.61 14.55
CA ALA A 126 4.81 4.99 13.16
C ALA A 126 4.87 3.76 12.24
N GLN A 127 5.65 2.74 12.63
CA GLN A 127 5.72 1.48 11.89
C GLN A 127 4.38 0.75 11.85
N LEU A 128 3.66 0.71 12.97
CA LEU A 128 2.33 0.12 13.08
C LEU A 128 1.35 0.82 12.14
N CYS A 129 1.30 2.15 12.14
CA CYS A 129 0.46 2.94 11.25
C CYS A 129 0.81 2.70 9.78
N ALA A 130 2.11 2.64 9.44
CA ALA A 130 2.54 2.39 8.08
C ALA A 130 2.14 0.99 7.59
N ALA A 131 2.32 -0.05 8.41
CA ALA A 131 1.91 -1.41 8.08
C ALA A 131 0.38 -1.51 7.92
N ALA A 132 -0.38 -0.88 8.81
CA ALA A 132 -1.83 -0.83 8.77
C ALA A 132 -2.34 -0.12 7.51
N THR A 133 -1.92 1.12 7.26
CA THR A 133 -2.31 1.92 6.09
C THR A 133 -2.01 1.19 4.78
N ASN A 134 -0.81 0.61 4.65
CA ASN A 134 -0.46 -0.15 3.45
C ASN A 134 -1.34 -1.39 3.28
N THR A 135 -1.62 -2.13 4.35
CA THR A 135 -2.54 -3.28 4.29
C THR A 135 -3.92 -2.86 3.84
N LEU A 136 -4.45 -1.77 4.41
CA LEU A 136 -5.77 -1.24 4.08
C LEU A 136 -5.84 -0.73 2.63
N ASN A 137 -4.81 -0.04 2.14
CA ASN A 137 -4.74 0.39 0.74
C ASN A 137 -4.76 -0.79 -0.24
N HIS A 138 -3.97 -1.83 0.02
CA HIS A 138 -3.98 -3.03 -0.83
C HIS A 138 -5.32 -3.77 -0.76
N TRP A 139 -5.95 -3.84 0.42
CA TRP A 139 -7.28 -4.40 0.59
C TRP A 139 -8.33 -3.63 -0.24
N ARG A 140 -8.32 -2.30 -0.20
CA ARG A 140 -9.22 -1.47 -1.01
C ARG A 140 -9.07 -1.73 -2.50
N ILE A 141 -7.83 -1.86 -2.99
CA ILE A 141 -7.59 -2.21 -4.39
C ILE A 141 -8.21 -3.58 -4.71
N LEU A 142 -7.98 -4.59 -3.88
CA LEU A 142 -8.54 -5.93 -4.07
C LEU A 142 -10.07 -5.94 -4.07
N CYS A 143 -10.73 -5.11 -3.26
CA CYS A 143 -12.19 -4.99 -3.22
C CYS A 143 -12.78 -4.37 -4.49
N GLU A 144 -12.03 -3.51 -5.19
CA GLU A 144 -12.48 -2.82 -6.40
C GLU A 144 -12.26 -3.64 -7.68
N ILE A 145 -11.45 -4.70 -7.61
CA ILE A 145 -11.18 -5.60 -8.74
C ILE A 145 -12.34 -6.61 -8.89
N PRO A 146 -12.94 -6.76 -10.08
CA PRO A 146 -13.93 -7.80 -10.37
C PRO A 146 -13.44 -9.19 -9.99
N GLU A 147 -14.32 -10.02 -9.42
CA GLU A 147 -13.97 -11.34 -8.87
C GLU A 147 -13.22 -12.23 -9.87
N ASP A 148 -13.67 -12.28 -11.12
CA ASP A 148 -13.04 -13.05 -12.20
C ASP A 148 -11.59 -12.63 -12.49
N LEU A 149 -11.27 -11.35 -12.31
CA LEU A 149 -9.92 -10.82 -12.46
C LEU A 149 -9.12 -10.92 -11.16
N ARG A 150 -9.79 -10.81 -10.01
CA ARG A 150 -9.19 -10.92 -8.68
C ARG A 150 -8.70 -12.34 -8.41
N ASP A 151 -9.37 -13.35 -8.94
CA ASP A 151 -8.97 -14.74 -8.77
C ASP A 151 -7.91 -15.17 -9.78
N ASN A 152 -7.63 -14.33 -10.78
CA ASN A 152 -6.54 -14.54 -11.72
C ASN A 152 -5.20 -14.10 -11.13
N GLU A 153 -4.34 -15.08 -10.83
CA GLU A 153 -2.99 -14.86 -10.27
C GLU A 153 -2.06 -14.08 -11.21
N GLU A 154 -2.23 -14.18 -12.53
CA GLU A 154 -1.44 -13.37 -13.48
C GLU A 154 -1.79 -11.87 -13.40
N VAL A 155 -3.02 -11.55 -12.96
CA VAL A 155 -3.51 -10.17 -12.82
C VAL A 155 -3.19 -9.62 -11.43
N THR A 156 -3.40 -10.41 -10.37
CA THR A 156 -3.38 -9.91 -8.99
C THR A 156 -2.39 -10.60 -8.04
N GLY A 157 -1.66 -11.62 -8.47
CA GLY A 157 -0.81 -12.39 -7.56
C GLY A 157 0.20 -11.54 -6.77
N GLN A 158 0.79 -10.55 -7.43
CA GLN A 158 1.75 -9.63 -6.81
C GLN A 158 1.07 -8.61 -5.87
N LEU A 159 -0.16 -8.19 -6.17
CA LEU A 159 -0.98 -7.36 -5.30
C LEU A 159 -1.38 -8.12 -4.03
N LYS A 160 -1.79 -9.39 -4.16
CA LYS A 160 -2.08 -10.29 -3.05
C LYS A 160 -0.85 -10.53 -2.19
N ALA A 161 0.31 -10.78 -2.81
CA ALA A 161 1.58 -10.96 -2.10
C ALA A 161 1.92 -9.75 -1.23
N ASN A 162 1.82 -8.53 -1.77
CA ASN A 162 2.03 -7.31 -1.00
C ASN A 162 1.02 -7.14 0.13
N TYR A 163 -0.26 -7.39 -0.14
CA TYR A 163 -1.30 -7.38 0.90
C TYR A 163 -0.93 -8.31 2.06
N PHE A 164 -0.57 -9.57 1.78
CA PHE A 164 -0.20 -10.52 2.82
C PHE A 164 1.10 -10.15 3.54
N GLN A 165 2.08 -9.60 2.84
CA GLN A 165 3.33 -9.13 3.44
C GLN A 165 3.08 -8.01 4.45
N HIS A 166 2.33 -6.97 4.06
CA HIS A 166 2.02 -5.86 4.95
C HIS A 166 1.10 -6.28 6.10
N LYS A 167 0.11 -7.15 5.82
CA LYS A 167 -0.76 -7.71 6.86
C LYS A 167 0.03 -8.48 7.90
N LYS A 168 0.98 -9.33 7.46
CA LYS A 168 1.85 -10.07 8.38
C LYS A 168 2.74 -9.15 9.22
N ALA A 169 3.26 -8.09 8.62
CA ALA A 169 4.03 -7.08 9.36
C ALA A 169 3.14 -6.40 10.41
N TRP A 170 1.93 -6.01 10.05
CA TRP A 170 0.95 -5.43 10.97
C TRP A 170 0.61 -6.39 12.12
N GLU A 171 0.30 -7.64 11.81
CA GLU A 171 0.02 -8.69 12.79
C GLU A 171 1.18 -8.93 13.77
N SER A 172 2.43 -8.73 13.35
CA SER A 172 3.60 -8.92 14.22
C SER A 172 3.85 -7.77 15.21
N MET A 173 3.16 -6.64 15.04
CA MET A 173 3.32 -5.42 15.84
C MET A 173 2.21 -5.24 16.88
N ILE A 174 1.22 -6.15 16.91
CA ILE A 174 0.08 -6.16 17.82
C ILE A 174 0.23 -7.35 18.77
#